data_AF-A0A5J4TRV6-F1
#
_entry.id   AF-A0A5J4TRV6-F1
#
_cell.length_a   1.000
_cell.length_b   1.000
_cell.length_c   1.000
_cell.angle_alpha   90.00
_cell.angle_beta   90.00
_cell.angle_gamma   90.00
#
_symmetry.space_group_name_H-M   'P 1'
#
loop_
_entity.id
_entity.type
_entity.pdbx_description
1 polymer ?
#
loop_
_entity_poly.entity_id
_entity_poly.type
_entity_poly.pdbx_seq_one_letter_code
_entity_poly.pdbx_strand_id
1 'polypeptide(L)'
;TVEINKASFKDCLTVQDGAGLYLYVRLESQFILSGTASFQNCNSQRYGGGLFANIQSKSQLIFDMSSEFNQCESEYQGGGIRTSLQSGAKVTIEGSCSFTDCISTNGLGGGIYVSIDGSGSQLTIEGQMAFERCSSYYEGGGMYLDIFNSEQIKMSGFWLFKDCNSTDSGGGCYIYDPYPNHDIQLSGIMQFDQCKSENDGGGLYIYSEYSGQVTINEMSFTDCNSGLKKGGGQYLYVYRPDCKINITGELKYSKCEAQLGGGLYADIRNNAIVEINQASFTDCSSNSNGGGLLLFVRTGSQFVISGSASFTDCNSADYGGGCYIQAFGPNYIINLLGNIQFFQCKSESEGGGLYIFGELDGQITINDMSFTDCNSTQYGGGFYSYLDSGGQMTITGEITFDNCRCTEANDNYGGGQYLEASGSDGLINITGN
;
A
#
# COMPACT_ATOMS: atom_id res chain seq x y z
N THR A 1 -5.76 37.69 -3.18
CA THR A 1 -5.93 36.73 -2.08
C THR A 1 -7.32 36.87 -1.51
N VAL A 2 -8.00 35.76 -1.25
CA VAL A 2 -9.23 35.69 -0.45
C VAL A 2 -8.91 34.83 0.77
N GLU A 3 -9.29 35.29 1.96
CA GLU A 3 -9.06 34.58 3.21
C GLU A 3 -10.39 34.45 3.96
N ILE A 4 -10.70 33.24 4.42
CA ILE A 4 -11.79 32.97 5.35
C ILE A 4 -11.18 32.51 6.65
N ASN A 5 -11.26 33.35 7.69
CA ASN A 5 -10.67 33.08 9.01
C ASN A 5 -11.57 32.23 9.93
N LYS A 6 -12.87 32.18 9.66
CA LYS A 6 -13.78 31.33 10.40
C LYS A 6 -15.02 31.08 9.58
N ALA A 7 -15.36 29.81 9.39
CA ALA A 7 -16.59 29.45 8.71
C ALA A 7 -17.20 28.19 9.32
N SER A 8 -18.53 28.14 9.29
CA SER A 8 -19.30 26.95 9.61
C SER A 8 -20.35 26.79 8.52
N PHE A 9 -20.27 25.67 7.81
CA PHE A 9 -21.21 25.25 6.78
C PHE A 9 -21.97 24.07 7.36
N LYS A 10 -23.28 24.24 7.55
CA LYS A 10 -24.12 23.24 8.23
C LYS A 10 -25.39 23.00 7.43
N ASP A 11 -25.75 21.72 7.28
CA ASP A 11 -26.97 21.27 6.60
C ASP A 11 -27.09 21.87 5.18
N CYS A 12 -25.95 21.99 4.47
CA CYS A 12 -25.87 22.57 3.15
C CYS A 12 -26.19 21.52 2.08
N LEU A 13 -27.01 21.87 1.10
CA LEU A 13 -27.44 20.96 0.04
C LEU A 13 -27.27 21.62 -1.33
N THR A 14 -26.75 20.87 -2.29
CA THR A 14 -26.71 21.29 -3.70
C THR A 14 -26.94 20.13 -4.64
N VAL A 15 -27.56 20.42 -5.79
CA VAL A 15 -27.69 19.49 -6.92
C VAL A 15 -26.46 19.49 -7.84
N GLN A 16 -25.47 20.33 -7.53
CA GLN A 16 -24.19 20.45 -8.24
C GLN A 16 -23.04 20.15 -7.29
N ASP A 17 -21.92 20.86 -7.41
CA ASP A 17 -20.70 20.59 -6.67
C ASP A 17 -20.57 21.50 -5.43
N GLY A 18 -19.86 21.06 -4.40
CA GLY A 18 -19.43 21.92 -3.28
C GLY A 18 -20.58 22.42 -2.42
N ALA A 19 -21.29 21.54 -1.71
CA ALA A 19 -22.50 21.92 -0.98
C ALA A 19 -22.21 22.97 0.10
N GLY A 20 -21.14 22.76 0.88
CA GLY A 20 -20.66 23.78 1.81
C GLY A 20 -19.99 24.93 1.07
N LEU A 21 -18.98 24.62 0.24
CA LEU A 21 -18.21 25.63 -0.47
C LEU A 21 -17.81 25.15 -1.87
N TYR A 22 -18.03 26.01 -2.86
CA TYR A 22 -17.53 25.85 -4.22
C TYR A 22 -16.41 26.87 -4.48
N LEU A 23 -15.22 26.39 -4.77
CA LEU A 23 -14.05 27.21 -5.06
C LEU A 23 -13.58 27.02 -6.49
N TYR A 24 -13.37 28.16 -7.14
CA TYR A 24 -12.64 28.24 -8.39
C TYR A 24 -11.53 29.29 -8.31
N VAL A 25 -10.28 28.84 -8.19
CA VAL A 25 -9.12 29.72 -8.00
C VAL A 25 -8.24 29.68 -9.25
N ARG A 26 -8.09 30.83 -9.90
CA ARG A 26 -7.38 30.99 -11.19
C ARG A 26 -6.52 32.26 -11.22
N LEU A 27 -5.71 32.38 -12.27
CA LEU A 27 -4.94 33.58 -12.61
C LEU A 27 -3.99 34.00 -11.48
N GLU A 28 -3.15 33.06 -11.03
CA GLU A 28 -2.14 33.28 -9.97
C GLU A 28 -2.76 33.81 -8.65
N SER A 29 -4.03 33.46 -8.39
CA SER A 29 -4.75 33.87 -7.18
C SER A 29 -4.49 32.91 -6.02
N GLN A 30 -4.76 33.39 -4.81
CA GLN A 30 -4.61 32.60 -3.59
C GLN A 30 -5.92 32.62 -2.81
N PHE A 31 -6.35 31.44 -2.38
CA PHE A 31 -7.43 31.24 -1.44
C PHE A 31 -6.89 30.59 -0.17
N ILE A 32 -7.22 31.16 0.99
CA ILE A 32 -6.74 30.69 2.30
C ILE A 32 -7.96 30.38 3.16
N LEU A 33 -8.05 29.14 3.62
CA LEU A 33 -8.87 28.76 4.75
C LEU A 33 -8.01 28.89 5.99
N SER A 34 -8.25 29.95 6.76
CA SER A 34 -7.59 30.21 8.02
C SER A 34 -8.54 30.08 9.21
N GLY A 35 -7.97 29.95 10.41
CA GLY A 35 -8.67 29.85 11.69
C GLY A 35 -9.40 28.52 11.85
N THR A 36 -10.73 28.54 11.96
CA THR A 36 -11.52 27.31 12.13
C THR A 36 -12.59 27.19 11.06
N ALA A 37 -12.55 26.09 10.29
CA ALA A 37 -13.59 25.74 9.33
C ALA A 37 -14.27 24.42 9.73
N SER A 38 -15.60 24.41 9.73
CA SER A 38 -16.39 23.20 10.00
C SER A 38 -17.44 23.02 8.89
N PHE A 39 -17.50 21.81 8.35
CA PHE A 39 -18.45 21.36 7.35
C PHE A 39 -19.24 20.19 7.95
N GLN A 40 -20.52 20.41 8.23
CA GLN A 40 -21.40 19.42 8.86
C GLN A 40 -22.60 19.17 7.96
N ASN A 41 -22.91 17.90 7.68
CA ASN A 41 -24.09 17.49 6.90
C ASN A 41 -24.18 18.19 5.53
N CYS A 42 -23.05 18.34 4.85
CA CYS A 42 -23.01 18.97 3.54
C CYS A 42 -23.15 17.91 2.44
N ASN A 43 -24.23 17.98 1.65
CA ASN A 43 -24.58 16.97 0.65
C ASN A 43 -24.59 17.58 -0.77
N SER A 44 -23.74 17.04 -1.64
CA SER A 44 -23.64 17.37 -3.05
C SER A 44 -24.10 16.19 -3.92
N GLN A 45 -25.00 16.43 -4.87
CA GLN A 45 -25.37 15.39 -5.86
C GLN A 45 -24.30 15.15 -6.95
N ARG A 46 -23.09 15.70 -6.79
CA ARG A 46 -22.00 15.48 -7.74
C ARG A 46 -20.65 15.30 -7.06
N TYR A 47 -19.99 16.38 -6.68
CA TYR A 47 -18.60 16.38 -6.23
C TYR A 47 -18.39 17.27 -5.01
N GLY A 48 -17.62 16.79 -4.03
CA GLY A 48 -17.22 17.62 -2.89
C GLY A 48 -18.39 17.98 -2.00
N GLY A 49 -18.83 17.08 -1.13
CA GLY A 49 -19.96 17.35 -0.23
C GLY A 49 -19.72 18.59 0.63
N GLY A 50 -18.60 18.63 1.35
CA GLY A 50 -18.17 19.83 2.07
C GLY A 50 -17.59 20.90 1.13
N LEU A 51 -16.58 20.53 0.35
CA LEU A 51 -15.81 21.46 -0.49
C LEU A 51 -15.55 20.87 -1.87
N PHE A 52 -15.87 21.65 -2.90
CA PHE A 52 -15.34 21.47 -4.24
C PHE A 52 -14.29 22.54 -4.53
N ALA A 53 -13.13 22.16 -5.01
CA ALA A 53 -12.07 23.08 -5.40
C ALA A 53 -11.47 22.75 -6.78
N ASN A 54 -11.39 23.77 -7.64
CA ASN A 54 -10.65 23.71 -8.88
C ASN A 54 -9.58 24.80 -8.87
N ILE A 55 -8.30 24.40 -8.90
CA ILE A 55 -7.15 25.29 -8.78
C ILE A 55 -6.36 25.24 -10.08
N GLN A 56 -6.16 26.40 -10.71
CA GLN A 56 -5.52 26.50 -12.03
C GLN A 56 -4.57 27.70 -12.13
N SER A 57 -3.72 27.69 -13.17
CA SER A 57 -2.90 28.85 -13.55
C SER A 57 -2.03 29.38 -12.41
N LYS A 58 -1.22 28.50 -11.80
CA LYS A 58 -0.35 28.77 -10.65
C LYS A 58 -1.04 29.30 -9.40
N SER A 59 -2.35 29.16 -9.32
CA SER A 59 -3.13 29.57 -8.16
C SER A 59 -2.91 28.62 -6.98
N GLN A 60 -3.30 29.07 -5.79
CA GLN A 60 -3.04 28.36 -4.55
C GLN A 60 -4.30 28.21 -3.71
N LEU A 61 -4.47 27.04 -3.11
CA LEU A 61 -5.39 26.79 -2.01
C LEU A 61 -4.57 26.37 -0.79
N ILE A 62 -4.74 27.09 0.31
CA ILE A 62 -4.00 26.86 1.56
C ILE A 62 -4.98 26.60 2.70
N PHE A 63 -4.73 25.51 3.43
CA PHE A 63 -5.34 25.23 4.73
C PHE A 63 -4.26 25.44 5.79
N ASP A 64 -4.25 26.61 6.43
CA ASP A 64 -3.20 26.96 7.40
C ASP A 64 -3.52 26.48 8.84
N MET A 65 -4.72 25.92 9.06
CA MET A 65 -5.25 25.58 10.38
C MET A 65 -6.27 24.42 10.36
N SER A 66 -6.83 24.10 11.54
CA SER A 66 -7.68 22.92 11.71
C SER A 66 -9.04 23.02 11.02
N SER A 67 -9.40 21.98 10.26
CA SER A 67 -10.67 21.89 9.55
C SER A 67 -11.37 20.56 9.81
N GLU A 68 -12.68 20.61 10.04
CA GLU A 68 -13.50 19.43 10.33
C GLU A 68 -14.56 19.22 9.25
N PHE A 69 -14.62 18.01 8.72
CA PHE A 69 -15.64 17.55 7.78
C PHE A 69 -16.39 16.38 8.42
N ASN A 70 -17.66 16.55 8.72
CA ASN A 70 -18.48 15.57 9.41
C ASN A 70 -19.76 15.30 8.60
N GLN A 71 -20.05 14.02 8.32
CA GLN A 71 -21.26 13.61 7.61
C GLN A 71 -21.43 14.34 6.27
N CYS A 72 -20.31 14.58 5.57
CA CYS A 72 -20.33 15.17 4.25
C CYS A 72 -20.47 14.09 3.17
N GLU A 73 -21.31 14.33 2.17
CA GLU A 73 -21.67 13.34 1.17
C GLU A 73 -21.56 13.91 -0.24
N SER A 74 -21.02 13.12 -1.16
CA SER A 74 -21.07 13.38 -2.59
C SER A 74 -21.55 12.16 -3.36
N GLU A 75 -22.21 12.35 -4.51
CA GLU A 75 -22.57 11.21 -5.37
C GLU A 75 -21.33 10.54 -5.97
N TYR A 76 -20.36 11.30 -6.49
CA TYR A 76 -19.29 10.73 -7.32
C TYR A 76 -17.89 10.83 -6.75
N GLN A 77 -17.44 11.96 -6.23
CA GLN A 77 -16.04 12.09 -5.82
C GLN A 77 -15.90 13.05 -4.64
N GLY A 78 -15.19 12.61 -3.61
CA GLY A 78 -14.83 13.44 -2.47
C GLY A 78 -16.04 13.76 -1.61
N GLY A 79 -16.46 12.83 -0.74
CA GLY A 79 -17.58 13.08 0.17
C GLY A 79 -17.35 14.31 1.05
N GLY A 80 -16.15 14.48 1.58
CA GLY A 80 -15.71 15.72 2.22
C GLY A 80 -15.21 16.75 1.20
N ILE A 81 -14.08 16.44 0.53
CA ILE A 81 -13.41 17.36 -0.38
C ILE A 81 -13.19 16.69 -1.74
N ARG A 82 -13.53 17.41 -2.81
CA ARG A 82 -13.04 17.12 -4.17
C ARG A 82 -12.15 18.26 -4.64
N THR A 83 -10.89 17.99 -4.93
CA THR A 83 -9.94 19.00 -5.44
C THR A 83 -9.29 18.59 -6.76
N SER A 84 -9.10 19.55 -7.68
CA SER A 84 -8.35 19.35 -8.92
C SER A 84 -7.27 20.42 -9.10
N LEU A 85 -6.06 20.01 -9.47
CA LEU A 85 -4.88 20.86 -9.65
C LEU A 85 -4.41 20.80 -11.11
N GLN A 86 -4.35 21.95 -11.77
CA GLN A 86 -3.92 22.05 -13.16
C GLN A 86 -3.00 23.26 -13.39
N SER A 87 -2.13 23.20 -14.41
CA SER A 87 -1.35 24.35 -14.88
C SER A 87 -0.58 25.11 -13.77
N GLY A 88 0.29 24.41 -13.03
CA GLY A 88 1.12 25.02 -11.97
C GLY A 88 0.43 25.20 -10.61
N ALA A 89 -0.82 24.72 -10.47
CA ALA A 89 -1.64 24.90 -9.27
C ALA A 89 -1.00 24.28 -8.03
N LYS A 90 -1.22 24.90 -6.87
CA LYS A 90 -0.68 24.43 -5.59
C LYS A 90 -1.79 24.24 -4.57
N VAL A 91 -1.77 23.12 -3.87
CA VAL A 91 -2.58 22.88 -2.68
C VAL A 91 -1.65 22.58 -1.53
N THR A 92 -1.78 23.36 -0.45
CA THR A 92 -0.98 23.20 0.77
C THR A 92 -1.91 23.02 1.97
N ILE A 93 -1.72 21.94 2.72
CA ILE A 93 -2.42 21.71 4.00
C ILE A 93 -1.37 21.64 5.11
N GLU A 94 -1.26 22.73 5.87
CA GLU A 94 -0.35 22.86 7.02
C GLU A 94 -1.08 22.55 8.35
N GLY A 95 -2.39 22.85 8.39
CA GLY A 95 -3.25 22.58 9.54
C GLY A 95 -3.74 21.14 9.66
N SER A 96 -4.41 20.83 10.77
CA SER A 96 -4.93 19.47 11.02
C SER A 96 -6.34 19.28 10.48
N CYS A 97 -6.58 18.33 9.58
CA CYS A 97 -7.93 18.08 9.04
C CYS A 97 -8.48 16.74 9.52
N SER A 98 -9.76 16.73 9.92
CA SER A 98 -10.49 15.50 10.26
C SER A 98 -11.71 15.30 9.36
N PHE A 99 -11.89 14.08 8.90
CA PHE A 99 -13.00 13.61 8.08
C PHE A 99 -13.69 12.49 8.83
N THR A 100 -14.97 12.66 9.14
CA THR A 100 -15.73 11.70 9.94
C THR A 100 -17.04 11.40 9.24
N ASP A 101 -17.32 10.12 9.02
CA ASP A 101 -18.55 9.65 8.36
C ASP A 101 -18.78 10.32 6.98
N CYS A 102 -17.70 10.61 6.26
CA CYS A 102 -17.77 11.22 4.92
C CYS A 102 -17.89 10.15 3.83
N ILE A 103 -18.79 10.34 2.88
CA ILE A 103 -19.21 9.27 1.96
C ILE A 103 -19.22 9.74 0.50
N SER A 104 -18.65 8.92 -0.39
CA SER A 104 -18.92 9.00 -1.84
C SER A 104 -19.83 7.85 -2.26
N THR A 105 -21.13 8.11 -2.46
CA THR A 105 -22.17 7.06 -2.55
C THR A 105 -22.16 6.25 -3.84
N ASN A 106 -21.58 6.80 -4.90
CA ASN A 106 -21.40 6.15 -6.19
C ASN A 106 -20.06 6.59 -6.83
N GLY A 107 -19.01 6.70 -6.01
CA GLY A 107 -17.68 6.88 -6.57
C GLY A 107 -16.52 6.85 -5.58
N LEU A 108 -15.56 7.77 -5.75
CA LEU A 108 -14.18 7.66 -5.25
C LEU A 108 -13.89 8.61 -4.09
N GLY A 109 -13.05 8.20 -3.15
CA GLY A 109 -12.53 9.10 -2.11
C GLY A 109 -13.61 9.55 -1.13
N GLY A 110 -14.01 8.70 -0.18
CA GLY A 110 -15.11 9.01 0.74
C GLY A 110 -14.87 10.29 1.56
N GLY A 111 -13.65 10.49 2.07
CA GLY A 111 -13.22 11.74 2.67
C GLY A 111 -12.73 12.74 1.62
N ILE A 112 -11.66 12.38 0.90
CA ILE A 112 -11.01 13.27 -0.09
C ILE A 112 -10.83 12.56 -1.42
N TYR A 113 -11.13 13.27 -2.51
CA TYR A 113 -10.64 12.97 -3.84
C TYR A 113 -9.73 14.10 -4.33
N VAL A 114 -8.53 13.77 -4.81
CA VAL A 114 -7.61 14.72 -5.45
C VAL A 114 -7.23 14.24 -6.84
N SER A 115 -7.32 15.13 -7.83
CA SER A 115 -6.82 14.91 -9.19
C SER A 115 -5.73 15.93 -9.55
N ILE A 116 -4.58 15.44 -9.99
CA ILE A 116 -3.41 16.25 -10.34
C ILE A 116 -3.06 16.02 -11.81
N ASP A 117 -3.44 16.98 -12.65
CA ASP A 117 -3.30 16.90 -14.11
C ASP A 117 -2.75 18.23 -14.64
N GLY A 118 -1.49 18.53 -14.32
CA GLY A 118 -0.84 19.71 -14.86
C GLY A 118 0.63 19.83 -14.52
N SER A 119 1.44 20.17 -15.52
CA SER A 119 2.84 20.49 -15.31
C SER A 119 2.99 21.62 -14.28
N GLY A 120 3.95 21.47 -13.37
CA GLY A 120 4.18 22.43 -12.28
C GLY A 120 3.19 22.32 -11.11
N SER A 121 2.19 21.44 -11.16
CA SER A 121 1.22 21.30 -10.08
C SER A 121 1.83 20.63 -8.86
N GLN A 122 1.47 21.10 -7.66
CA GLN A 122 2.07 20.67 -6.40
C GLN A 122 0.99 20.36 -5.36
N LEU A 123 1.03 19.15 -4.78
CA LEU A 123 0.27 18.81 -3.59
C LEU A 123 1.23 18.67 -2.42
N THR A 124 1.02 19.47 -1.37
CA THR A 124 1.82 19.42 -0.14
C THR A 124 0.91 19.33 1.08
N ILE A 125 1.01 18.25 1.84
CA ILE A 125 0.26 18.07 3.07
C ILE A 125 1.29 17.79 4.18
N GLU A 126 1.35 18.67 5.17
CA GLU A 126 2.31 18.61 6.28
C GLU A 126 1.63 18.52 7.65
N GLY A 127 0.33 18.86 7.71
CA GLY A 127 -0.49 18.75 8.90
C GLY A 127 -0.90 17.33 9.27
N GLN A 128 -1.70 17.21 10.33
CA GLN A 128 -2.29 15.93 10.75
C GLN A 128 -3.59 15.66 10.00
N MET A 129 -3.75 14.45 9.47
CA MET A 129 -4.93 14.07 8.70
C MET A 129 -5.59 12.86 9.37
N ALA A 130 -6.87 12.97 9.70
CA ALA A 130 -7.64 11.87 10.29
C ALA A 130 -8.88 11.58 9.45
N PHE A 131 -9.08 10.31 9.10
CA PHE A 131 -10.23 9.80 8.38
C PHE A 131 -10.85 8.71 9.25
N GLU A 132 -12.09 8.90 9.66
CA GLU A 132 -12.82 7.95 10.52
C GLU A 132 -14.15 7.58 9.86
N ARG A 133 -14.36 6.28 9.63
CA ARG A 133 -15.61 5.74 9.06
C ARG A 133 -16.00 6.38 7.72
N CYS A 134 -15.01 6.84 6.96
CA CYS A 134 -15.22 7.30 5.60
C CYS A 134 -15.44 6.12 4.66
N SER A 135 -16.28 6.30 3.63
CA SER A 135 -16.54 5.23 2.67
C SER A 135 -16.72 5.68 1.22
N SER A 136 -16.32 4.81 0.30
CA SER A 136 -16.46 4.99 -1.15
C SER A 136 -17.11 3.75 -1.78
N TYR A 137 -17.91 3.97 -2.83
CA TYR A 137 -18.52 2.88 -3.61
C TYR A 137 -17.56 2.27 -4.66
N TYR A 138 -16.52 2.98 -5.04
CA TYR A 138 -15.40 2.37 -5.75
C TYR A 138 -14.19 2.50 -4.84
N GLU A 139 -13.07 3.02 -5.30
CA GLU A 139 -11.82 2.99 -4.56
C GLU A 139 -11.61 4.16 -3.58
N GLY A 140 -10.77 3.93 -2.56
CA GLY A 140 -10.31 4.97 -1.63
C GLY A 140 -11.37 5.38 -0.61
N GLY A 141 -11.66 4.52 0.36
CA GLY A 141 -12.73 4.79 1.34
C GLY A 141 -12.50 6.07 2.14
N GLY A 142 -11.27 6.32 2.59
CA GLY A 142 -10.85 7.61 3.14
C GLY A 142 -10.41 8.59 2.06
N MET A 143 -9.49 8.16 1.19
CA MET A 143 -8.86 9.04 0.21
C MET A 143 -8.58 8.35 -1.12
N TYR A 144 -8.78 9.10 -2.21
CA TYR A 144 -8.36 8.71 -3.55
C TYR A 144 -7.46 9.81 -4.15
N LEU A 145 -6.30 9.40 -4.66
CA LEU A 145 -5.34 10.28 -5.31
C LEU A 145 -5.10 9.84 -6.75
N ASP A 146 -5.45 10.73 -7.70
CA ASP A 146 -5.38 10.51 -9.15
C ASP A 146 -4.25 11.36 -9.77
N ILE A 147 -3.18 10.73 -10.25
CA ILE A 147 -1.94 11.41 -10.59
C ILE A 147 -1.63 11.24 -12.09
N PHE A 148 -1.81 12.32 -12.84
CA PHE A 148 -1.50 12.36 -14.28
C PHE A 148 -0.19 13.07 -14.59
N ASN A 149 0.02 14.23 -13.95
CA ASN A 149 1.22 15.04 -14.17
C ASN A 149 1.36 16.01 -13.01
N SER A 150 2.50 15.96 -12.33
CA SER A 150 2.80 16.83 -11.21
C SER A 150 4.28 17.23 -11.21
N GLU A 151 4.61 18.32 -10.53
CA GLU A 151 6.00 18.64 -10.20
C GLU A 151 6.38 18.03 -8.85
N GLN A 152 5.43 17.96 -7.91
CA GLN A 152 5.67 17.45 -6.57
C GLN A 152 4.39 16.94 -5.92
N ILE A 153 4.48 15.77 -5.31
CA ILE A 153 3.48 15.27 -4.36
C ILE A 153 4.22 14.93 -3.07
N LYS A 154 3.95 15.68 -2.01
CA LYS A 154 4.55 15.48 -0.69
C LYS A 154 3.46 15.36 0.35
N MET A 155 3.38 14.19 0.97
CA MET A 155 2.48 13.87 2.07
C MET A 155 3.33 13.50 3.28
N SER A 156 3.36 14.40 4.25
CA SER A 156 4.15 14.34 5.47
C SER A 156 3.24 14.55 6.69
N GLY A 157 3.79 14.58 7.90
CA GLY A 157 2.98 14.65 9.11
C GLY A 157 2.42 13.28 9.51
N PHE A 158 1.28 13.29 10.22
CA PHE A 158 0.65 12.09 10.76
C PHE A 158 -0.70 11.85 10.08
N TRP A 159 -0.93 10.61 9.65
CA TRP A 159 -2.13 10.21 8.92
C TRP A 159 -2.79 9.04 9.62
N LEU A 160 -4.07 9.17 9.94
CA LEU A 160 -4.88 8.10 10.49
C LEU A 160 -6.04 7.81 9.54
N PHE A 161 -6.13 6.58 9.08
CA PHE A 161 -7.29 6.00 8.41
C PHE A 161 -7.87 4.95 9.34
N LYS A 162 -9.06 5.19 9.86
CA LYS A 162 -9.70 4.32 10.84
C LYS A 162 -11.10 3.94 10.38
N ASP A 163 -11.37 2.64 10.37
CA ASP A 163 -12.68 2.08 9.98
C ASP A 163 -13.14 2.54 8.59
N CYS A 164 -12.21 2.88 7.69
CA CYS A 164 -12.52 3.33 6.34
C CYS A 164 -12.82 2.14 5.41
N ASN A 165 -13.82 2.29 4.54
CA ASN A 165 -14.32 1.17 3.72
C ASN A 165 -14.45 1.53 2.24
N SER A 166 -14.07 0.61 1.37
CA SER A 166 -14.28 0.66 -0.08
C SER A 166 -14.94 -0.63 -0.55
N THR A 167 -15.90 -0.55 -1.48
CA THR A 167 -16.47 -1.75 -2.13
C THR A 167 -15.65 -2.22 -3.34
N ASP A 168 -14.52 -1.57 -3.62
CA ASP A 168 -13.52 -2.08 -4.55
C ASP A 168 -12.17 -2.19 -3.84
N SER A 169 -11.28 -1.20 -3.99
CA SER A 169 -9.89 -1.30 -3.55
C SER A 169 -9.43 -0.09 -2.72
N GLY A 170 -8.48 -0.29 -1.81
CA GLY A 170 -7.94 0.78 -0.97
C GLY A 170 -8.95 1.28 0.07
N GLY A 171 -9.28 0.45 1.07
CA GLY A 171 -10.29 0.80 2.07
C GLY A 171 -10.00 2.10 2.81
N GLY A 172 -8.74 2.33 3.19
CA GLY A 172 -8.27 3.63 3.67
C GLY A 172 -7.91 4.58 2.52
N CYS A 173 -6.99 4.15 1.66
CA CYS A 173 -6.42 5.01 0.63
C CYS A 173 -6.18 4.26 -0.68
N TYR A 174 -6.44 4.92 -1.80
CA TYR A 174 -6.09 4.46 -3.15
C TYR A 174 -5.23 5.50 -3.86
N ILE A 175 -4.07 5.09 -4.35
CA ILE A 175 -3.15 5.93 -5.13
C ILE A 175 -3.05 5.37 -6.55
N TYR A 176 -3.48 6.18 -7.51
CA TYR A 176 -3.42 5.87 -8.93
C TYR A 176 -2.37 6.71 -9.63
N ASP A 177 -1.29 6.06 -10.08
CA ASP A 177 -0.18 6.72 -10.74
C ASP A 177 0.24 6.02 -12.06
N PRO A 178 -0.54 6.21 -13.14
CA PRO A 178 -0.27 5.56 -14.42
C PRO A 178 0.58 6.39 -15.39
N TYR A 179 1.21 7.51 -14.98
CA TYR A 179 1.91 8.43 -15.89
C TYR A 179 3.32 8.81 -15.43
N PRO A 180 4.22 9.18 -16.38
CA PRO A 180 5.61 9.50 -16.07
C PRO A 180 5.83 10.92 -15.52
N ASN A 181 7.06 11.12 -15.01
CA ASN A 181 7.70 12.42 -14.72
C ASN A 181 7.34 13.09 -13.39
N HIS A 182 7.06 12.32 -12.35
CA HIS A 182 6.97 12.85 -10.99
C HIS A 182 7.46 11.84 -9.96
N ASP A 183 7.84 12.39 -8.81
CA ASP A 183 8.14 11.63 -7.60
C ASP A 183 7.03 11.85 -6.58
N ILE A 184 6.68 10.79 -5.85
CA ILE A 184 5.71 10.82 -4.77
C ILE A 184 6.46 10.61 -3.44
N GLN A 185 6.32 11.55 -2.52
CA GLN A 185 6.94 11.49 -1.20
C GLN A 185 5.89 11.27 -0.11
N LEU A 186 5.66 10.01 0.23
CA LEU A 186 4.85 9.54 1.34
C LEU A 186 5.72 9.48 2.62
N SER A 187 6.20 10.66 3.04
CA SER A 187 7.20 10.84 4.10
C SER A 187 6.63 10.88 5.52
N GLY A 188 5.31 10.96 5.66
CA GLY A 188 4.62 10.95 6.95
C GLY A 188 4.60 9.57 7.62
N ILE A 189 4.05 9.54 8.84
CA ILE A 189 3.66 8.29 9.53
C ILE A 189 2.20 8.03 9.16
N MET A 190 1.92 6.91 8.50
CA MET A 190 0.56 6.56 8.06
C MET A 190 0.03 5.32 8.77
N GLN A 191 -1.09 5.47 9.45
CA GLN A 191 -1.73 4.41 10.22
C GLN A 191 -3.08 4.05 9.60
N PHE A 192 -3.24 2.77 9.27
CA PHE A 192 -4.48 2.17 8.79
C PHE A 192 -4.96 1.21 9.88
N ASP A 193 -6.13 1.47 10.45
CA ASP A 193 -6.74 0.71 11.55
C ASP A 193 -8.14 0.27 11.11
N GLN A 194 -8.37 -1.04 11.04
CA GLN A 194 -9.67 -1.62 10.69
C GLN A 194 -10.21 -1.18 9.33
N CYS A 195 -9.33 -0.82 8.39
CA CYS A 195 -9.72 -0.48 7.04
C CYS A 195 -10.07 -1.72 6.22
N LYS A 196 -11.11 -1.62 5.37
CA LYS A 196 -11.59 -2.76 4.59
C LYS A 196 -11.84 -2.40 3.13
N SER A 197 -11.44 -3.30 2.25
CA SER A 197 -11.82 -3.27 0.84
C SER A 197 -12.46 -4.60 0.45
N GLU A 198 -13.42 -4.62 -0.48
CA GLU A 198 -13.99 -5.90 -0.95
C GLU A 198 -13.03 -6.65 -1.88
N ASN A 199 -12.20 -5.93 -2.64
CA ASN A 199 -11.21 -6.49 -3.56
C ASN A 199 -9.81 -6.44 -2.97
N ASP A 200 -9.01 -5.43 -3.31
CA ASP A 200 -7.57 -5.42 -3.05
C ASP A 200 -7.18 -4.26 -2.10
N GLY A 201 -6.14 -4.46 -1.28
CA GLY A 201 -5.59 -3.40 -0.42
C GLY A 201 -6.56 -2.91 0.64
N GLY A 202 -6.80 -3.69 1.70
CA GLY A 202 -7.79 -3.33 2.73
C GLY A 202 -7.49 -1.98 3.38
N GLY A 203 -6.22 -1.69 3.67
CA GLY A 203 -5.76 -0.35 4.06
C GLY A 203 -5.39 0.53 2.88
N LEU A 204 -4.40 0.11 2.10
CA LEU A 204 -3.79 0.91 1.04
C LEU A 204 -3.63 0.14 -0.26
N TYR A 205 -3.99 0.78 -1.37
CA TYR A 205 -3.69 0.30 -2.72
C TYR A 205 -2.82 1.32 -3.45
N ILE A 206 -1.72 0.86 -4.06
CA ILE A 206 -0.87 1.67 -4.93
C ILE A 206 -0.73 1.01 -6.31
N TYR A 207 -1.17 1.74 -7.34
CA TYR A 207 -0.84 1.47 -8.74
C TYR A 207 0.25 2.44 -9.18
N SER A 208 1.41 1.96 -9.63
CA SER A 208 2.45 2.80 -10.22
C SER A 208 3.03 2.19 -11.50
N GLU A 209 3.00 2.94 -12.60
CA GLU A 209 3.42 2.46 -13.94
C GLU A 209 4.58 3.25 -14.57
N TYR A 210 4.80 4.51 -14.20
CA TYR A 210 5.91 5.28 -14.78
C TYR A 210 6.51 6.32 -13.82
N SER A 211 6.19 6.24 -12.52
CA SER A 211 6.76 7.17 -11.54
C SER A 211 8.29 7.16 -11.59
N GLY A 212 8.92 8.30 -11.32
CA GLY A 212 10.37 8.30 -11.10
C GLY A 212 10.69 7.51 -9.84
N GLN A 213 10.10 7.93 -8.72
CA GLN A 213 10.17 7.18 -7.47
C GLN A 213 8.97 7.47 -6.56
N VAL A 214 8.39 6.42 -5.98
CA VAL A 214 7.51 6.53 -4.80
C VAL A 214 8.34 6.23 -3.56
N THR A 215 8.52 7.23 -2.70
CA THR A 215 9.25 7.07 -1.43
C THR A 215 8.25 6.98 -0.28
N ILE A 216 8.32 5.89 0.48
CA ILE A 216 7.50 5.62 1.65
C ILE A 216 8.40 5.66 2.90
N ASN A 217 7.95 6.34 3.95
CA ASN A 217 8.64 6.36 5.25
C ASN A 217 8.10 5.24 6.16
N GLU A 218 7.18 5.53 7.08
CA GLU A 218 6.63 4.57 8.03
C GLU A 218 5.13 4.37 7.78
N MET A 219 4.71 3.11 7.69
CA MET A 219 3.30 2.76 7.60
C MET A 219 2.96 1.61 8.55
N SER A 220 1.80 1.69 9.19
CA SER A 220 1.26 0.60 10.01
C SER A 220 -0.16 0.24 9.59
N PHE A 221 -0.43 -1.05 9.49
CA PHE A 221 -1.71 -1.64 9.12
C PHE A 221 -2.12 -2.57 10.26
N THR A 222 -3.25 -2.28 10.91
CA THR A 222 -3.80 -3.07 12.01
C THR A 222 -5.21 -3.50 11.65
N ASP A 223 -5.48 -4.80 11.73
CA ASP A 223 -6.82 -5.38 11.50
C ASP A 223 -7.45 -4.97 10.16
N CYS A 224 -6.61 -4.78 9.14
CA CYS A 224 -7.03 -4.41 7.80
C CYS A 224 -7.37 -5.67 6.98
N ASN A 225 -8.45 -5.61 6.20
CA ASN A 225 -8.97 -6.77 5.49
C ASN A 225 -9.30 -6.47 4.03
N SER A 226 -8.82 -7.32 3.11
CA SER A 226 -9.23 -7.33 1.71
C SER A 226 -10.15 -8.53 1.49
N GLY A 227 -11.46 -8.28 1.47
CA GLY A 227 -12.50 -9.28 1.71
C GLY A 227 -12.49 -10.49 0.78
N LEU A 228 -12.06 -10.33 -0.47
CA LEU A 228 -12.10 -11.42 -1.47
C LEU A 228 -10.79 -11.61 -2.25
N LYS A 229 -9.80 -10.72 -2.12
CA LYS A 229 -8.60 -10.77 -2.97
C LYS A 229 -7.31 -10.50 -2.20
N LYS A 230 -6.55 -9.45 -2.54
CA LYS A 230 -5.11 -9.43 -2.28
C LYS A 230 -4.72 -8.29 -1.36
N GLY A 231 -3.77 -8.53 -0.46
CA GLY A 231 -3.14 -7.48 0.34
C GLY A 231 -4.08 -6.92 1.40
N GLY A 232 -4.27 -7.64 2.50
CA GLY A 232 -5.22 -7.25 3.55
C GLY A 232 -4.88 -5.89 4.16
N GLY A 233 -3.60 -5.65 4.44
CA GLY A 233 -3.08 -4.32 4.75
C GLY A 233 -2.83 -3.49 3.48
N GLN A 234 -2.00 -4.01 2.58
CA GLN A 234 -1.50 -3.26 1.44
C GLN A 234 -1.41 -4.07 0.15
N TYR A 235 -1.76 -3.42 -0.95
CA TYR A 235 -1.57 -3.92 -2.30
C TYR A 235 -0.64 -3.00 -3.10
N LEU A 236 0.42 -3.56 -3.69
CA LEU A 236 1.37 -2.87 -4.55
C LEU A 236 1.37 -3.47 -5.95
N TYR A 237 1.08 -2.66 -6.97
CA TYR A 237 1.26 -3.01 -8.36
C TYR A 237 2.24 -2.05 -9.01
N VAL A 238 3.42 -2.57 -9.39
CA VAL A 238 4.55 -1.77 -9.87
C VAL A 238 4.97 -2.30 -11.23
N TYR A 239 4.87 -1.46 -12.25
CA TYR A 239 4.99 -1.86 -13.65
C TYR A 239 5.95 -0.93 -14.39
N ARG A 240 6.72 -1.50 -15.33
CA ARG A 240 7.65 -0.85 -16.30
C ARG A 240 9.01 -0.40 -15.77
N PRO A 241 9.96 -0.12 -16.69
CA PRO A 241 11.26 0.44 -16.34
C PRO A 241 11.12 1.80 -15.66
N ASP A 242 12.11 2.16 -14.86
CA ASP A 242 12.24 3.41 -14.11
C ASP A 242 11.27 3.60 -12.94
N CYS A 243 10.20 2.81 -12.86
CA CYS A 243 9.29 2.82 -11.71
C CYS A 243 9.92 2.16 -10.48
N LYS A 244 10.23 2.96 -9.46
CA LYS A 244 10.80 2.49 -8.19
C LYS A 244 9.91 2.84 -7.00
N ILE A 245 9.51 1.85 -6.22
CA ILE A 245 8.99 2.07 -4.87
C ILE A 245 10.12 1.83 -3.87
N ASN A 246 10.42 2.83 -3.05
CA ASN A 246 11.46 2.78 -2.04
C ASN A 246 10.86 3.03 -0.65
N ILE A 247 10.81 2.00 0.16
CA ILE A 247 10.33 2.04 1.54
C ILE A 247 11.54 2.21 2.45
N THR A 248 11.72 3.45 2.91
CA THR A 248 12.89 3.90 3.68
C THR A 248 12.74 3.68 5.18
N GLY A 249 11.51 3.72 5.70
CA GLY A 249 11.20 3.40 7.09
C GLY A 249 10.68 1.97 7.24
N GLU A 250 9.86 1.76 8.27
CA GLU A 250 9.34 0.45 8.66
C GLU A 250 7.89 0.28 8.21
N LEU A 251 7.57 -0.89 7.66
CA LEU A 251 6.20 -1.32 7.40
C LEU A 251 5.75 -2.31 8.48
N LYS A 252 4.64 -2.01 9.17
CA LYS A 252 4.09 -2.85 10.23
C LYS A 252 2.73 -3.38 9.82
N TYR A 253 2.56 -4.69 9.83
CA TYR A 253 1.29 -5.35 9.56
C TYR A 253 0.92 -6.21 10.77
N SER A 254 -0.26 -5.99 11.32
CA SER A 254 -0.78 -6.78 12.43
C SER A 254 -2.22 -7.18 12.18
N LYS A 255 -2.53 -8.47 12.27
CA LYS A 255 -3.91 -8.98 12.12
C LYS A 255 -4.55 -8.67 10.77
N CYS A 256 -3.74 -8.52 9.73
CA CYS A 256 -4.25 -8.28 8.40
C CYS A 256 -4.62 -9.59 7.71
N GLU A 257 -5.73 -9.58 6.98
CA GLU A 257 -6.29 -10.79 6.36
C GLU A 257 -6.66 -10.58 4.88
N ALA A 258 -6.39 -11.59 4.06
CA ALA A 258 -6.69 -11.57 2.62
C ALA A 258 -6.89 -12.99 2.04
N GLN A 259 -7.30 -13.09 0.77
CA GLN A 259 -7.14 -14.34 0.03
C GLN A 259 -5.66 -14.62 -0.25
N LEU A 260 -4.88 -13.59 -0.54
CA LEU A 260 -3.47 -13.67 -0.95
C LEU A 260 -2.67 -12.52 -0.33
N GLY A 261 -1.60 -12.81 0.42
CA GLY A 261 -0.79 -11.78 1.07
C GLY A 261 -1.58 -11.07 2.18
N GLY A 262 -1.72 -11.70 3.36
CA GLY A 262 -2.56 -11.17 4.44
C GLY A 262 -2.16 -9.76 4.86
N GLY A 263 -0.87 -9.50 5.06
CA GLY A 263 -0.33 -8.15 5.27
C GLY A 263 -0.13 -7.40 3.96
N LEU A 264 0.77 -7.91 3.12
CA LEU A 264 1.21 -7.27 1.88
C LEU A 264 1.09 -8.22 0.70
N TYR A 265 0.52 -7.71 -0.40
CA TYR A 265 0.65 -8.30 -1.73
C TYR A 265 1.44 -7.34 -2.63
N ALA A 266 2.47 -7.83 -3.32
CA ALA A 266 3.24 -7.07 -4.29
C ALA A 266 3.39 -7.81 -5.62
N ASP A 267 3.10 -7.13 -6.74
CA ASP A 267 3.32 -7.63 -8.10
C ASP A 267 4.20 -6.64 -8.87
N ILE A 268 5.44 -7.05 -9.13
CA ILE A 268 6.51 -6.23 -9.69
C ILE A 268 6.86 -6.76 -11.07
N ARG A 269 6.84 -5.87 -12.07
CA ARG A 269 6.85 -6.27 -13.47
C ARG A 269 7.71 -5.37 -14.35
N ASN A 270 8.25 -5.95 -15.42
CA ASN A 270 8.84 -5.22 -16.54
C ASN A 270 9.96 -4.25 -16.12
N ASN A 271 10.94 -4.72 -15.37
CA ASN A 271 12.08 -3.92 -14.88
C ASN A 271 11.75 -2.87 -13.80
N ALA A 272 10.56 -2.93 -13.20
CA ALA A 272 10.24 -2.15 -12.01
C ALA A 272 11.05 -2.63 -10.79
N ILE A 273 11.19 -1.75 -9.80
CA ILE A 273 11.99 -1.99 -8.58
C ILE A 273 11.15 -1.72 -7.34
N VAL A 274 11.19 -2.64 -6.37
CA VAL A 274 10.70 -2.39 -5.01
C VAL A 274 11.81 -2.69 -4.01
N GLU A 275 12.13 -1.70 -3.17
CA GLU A 275 13.12 -1.82 -2.10
C GLU A 275 12.43 -1.58 -0.76
N ILE A 276 12.61 -2.51 0.17
CA ILE A 276 12.12 -2.44 1.54
C ILE A 276 13.31 -2.38 2.50
N ASN A 277 13.33 -1.36 3.36
CA ASN A 277 14.31 -1.28 4.43
C ASN A 277 13.90 -2.20 5.58
N GLN A 278 12.73 -1.98 6.19
CA GLN A 278 12.29 -2.76 7.35
C GLN A 278 10.81 -3.15 7.24
N ALA A 279 10.47 -4.36 7.65
CA ALA A 279 9.09 -4.82 7.71
C ALA A 279 8.81 -5.80 8.86
N SER A 280 7.65 -5.70 9.50
CA SER A 280 7.19 -6.65 10.51
C SER A 280 5.76 -7.10 10.21
N PHE A 281 5.54 -8.40 10.20
CA PHE A 281 4.24 -9.05 10.02
C PHE A 281 3.93 -9.85 11.27
N THR A 282 2.78 -9.61 11.89
CA THR A 282 2.37 -10.26 13.14
C THR A 282 0.92 -10.70 13.06
N ASP A 283 0.65 -11.98 13.26
CA ASP A 283 -0.72 -12.52 13.28
C ASP A 283 -1.47 -12.23 11.97
N CYS A 284 -0.76 -12.16 10.84
CA CYS A 284 -1.37 -11.96 9.52
C CYS A 284 -1.79 -13.31 8.92
N SER A 285 -2.92 -13.34 8.21
CA SER A 285 -3.46 -14.58 7.65
C SER A 285 -3.86 -14.47 6.18
N SER A 286 -3.70 -15.57 5.43
CA SER A 286 -4.20 -15.69 4.07
C SER A 286 -4.97 -16.98 3.84
N ASN A 287 -6.11 -16.91 3.16
CA ASN A 287 -6.91 -18.08 2.77
C ASN A 287 -6.32 -18.87 1.58
N SER A 288 -5.14 -18.47 1.09
CA SER A 288 -4.34 -19.21 0.11
C SER A 288 -2.87 -18.98 0.44
N ASN A 289 -2.15 -18.16 -0.34
CA ASN A 289 -0.69 -18.01 -0.23
C ASN A 289 -0.26 -16.75 0.52
N GLY A 290 0.84 -16.88 1.28
CA GLY A 290 1.53 -15.76 1.89
C GLY A 290 0.74 -15.14 3.04
N GLY A 291 0.80 -15.74 4.24
CA GLY A 291 0.04 -15.23 5.39
C GLY A 291 0.42 -13.79 5.76
N GLY A 292 1.71 -13.48 5.78
CA GLY A 292 2.21 -12.11 5.92
C GLY A 292 2.39 -11.42 4.56
N LEU A 293 3.21 -12.01 3.68
CA LEU A 293 3.62 -11.43 2.40
C LEU A 293 3.42 -12.40 1.24
N LEU A 294 2.77 -11.94 0.17
CA LEU A 294 2.83 -12.57 -1.14
C LEU A 294 3.54 -11.66 -2.15
N LEU A 295 4.61 -12.16 -2.75
CA LEU A 295 5.41 -11.45 -3.73
C LEU A 295 5.44 -12.15 -5.09
N PHE A 296 5.12 -11.39 -6.15
CA PHE A 296 5.40 -11.75 -7.53
C PHE A 296 6.50 -10.85 -8.11
N VAL A 297 7.58 -11.46 -8.60
CA VAL A 297 8.68 -10.75 -9.29
C VAL A 297 8.80 -11.29 -10.70
N ARG A 298 8.57 -10.45 -11.71
CA ARG A 298 8.52 -10.87 -13.12
C ARG A 298 9.74 -10.41 -13.90
N THR A 299 9.79 -10.75 -15.19
CA THR A 299 10.84 -10.39 -16.15
C THR A 299 11.51 -9.04 -15.87
N GLY A 300 12.83 -9.09 -15.63
CA GLY A 300 13.71 -7.94 -15.43
C GLY A 300 13.52 -7.15 -14.13
N SER A 301 12.47 -7.44 -13.35
CA SER A 301 12.14 -6.66 -12.15
C SER A 301 12.99 -7.03 -10.94
N GLN A 302 13.04 -6.13 -9.97
CA GLN A 302 13.88 -6.28 -8.79
C GLN A 302 13.08 -6.11 -7.50
N PHE A 303 13.31 -7.01 -6.55
CA PHE A 303 12.82 -6.89 -5.18
C PHE A 303 13.99 -6.98 -4.20
N VAL A 304 14.05 -6.05 -3.26
CA VAL A 304 15.13 -6.00 -2.26
C VAL A 304 14.56 -5.83 -0.85
N ILE A 305 15.00 -6.66 0.09
CA ILE A 305 14.92 -6.38 1.53
C ILE A 305 16.34 -6.11 2.01
N SER A 306 16.64 -4.85 2.32
CA SER A 306 18.01 -4.39 2.64
C SER A 306 18.30 -4.32 4.13
N GLY A 307 17.28 -4.06 4.97
CA GLY A 307 17.34 -4.13 6.42
C GLY A 307 16.56 -5.34 6.95
N SER A 308 16.02 -5.26 8.17
CA SER A 308 15.40 -6.43 8.82
C SER A 308 13.96 -6.69 8.40
N ALA A 309 13.58 -7.97 8.33
CA ALA A 309 12.18 -8.36 8.23
C ALA A 309 11.81 -9.43 9.26
N SER A 310 10.63 -9.34 9.87
CA SER A 310 10.15 -10.35 10.82
C SER A 310 8.73 -10.81 10.49
N PHE A 311 8.49 -12.11 10.57
CA PHE A 311 7.20 -12.75 10.41
C PHE A 311 6.92 -13.53 11.69
N THR A 312 5.83 -13.20 12.37
CA THR A 312 5.44 -13.81 13.66
C THR A 312 3.99 -14.24 13.59
N ASP A 313 3.72 -15.50 13.93
CA ASP A 313 2.35 -16.06 13.98
C ASP A 313 1.56 -15.89 12.67
N CYS A 314 2.25 -15.81 11.53
CA CYS A 314 1.62 -15.64 10.23
C CYS A 314 1.18 -16.98 9.64
N ASN A 315 -0.03 -17.04 9.06
CA ASN A 315 -0.67 -18.30 8.66
C ASN A 315 -1.18 -18.27 7.22
N SER A 316 -0.96 -19.33 6.44
CA SER A 316 -1.48 -19.50 5.08
C SER A 316 -2.21 -20.84 4.92
N ALA A 317 -3.32 -20.87 4.18
CA ALA A 317 -4.03 -22.12 3.88
C ALA A 317 -3.33 -22.98 2.82
N ASP A 318 -2.52 -22.36 1.95
CA ASP A 318 -1.78 -23.08 0.91
C ASP A 318 -0.27 -22.90 1.21
N TYR A 319 0.44 -22.05 0.47
CA TYR A 319 1.90 -21.98 0.54
C TYR A 319 2.42 -20.74 1.29
N GLY A 320 3.53 -20.88 2.02
CA GLY A 320 4.26 -19.73 2.59
C GLY A 320 3.53 -19.08 3.76
N GLY A 321 3.55 -19.71 4.94
CA GLY A 321 2.81 -19.23 6.11
C GLY A 321 3.17 -17.80 6.51
N GLY A 322 4.48 -17.49 6.55
CA GLY A 322 4.96 -16.12 6.67
C GLY A 322 5.02 -15.42 5.31
N CYS A 323 5.73 -16.01 4.36
CA CYS A 323 6.02 -15.39 3.08
C CYS A 323 5.95 -16.39 1.92
N TYR A 324 5.31 -15.97 0.83
CA TYR A 324 5.30 -16.65 -0.45
C TYR A 324 5.96 -15.78 -1.52
N ILE A 325 6.95 -16.31 -2.22
CA ILE A 325 7.64 -15.65 -3.32
C ILE A 325 7.53 -16.52 -4.56
N GLN A 326 7.02 -15.92 -5.63
CA GLN A 326 7.00 -16.53 -6.95
C GLN A 326 7.67 -15.60 -7.98
N ALA A 327 8.75 -16.10 -8.56
CA ALA A 327 9.59 -15.38 -9.49
C ALA A 327 9.55 -16.05 -10.88
N PHE A 328 9.19 -15.30 -11.92
CA PHE A 328 9.03 -15.86 -13.26
C PHE A 328 9.41 -14.92 -14.40
N GLY A 329 9.89 -15.52 -15.48
CA GLY A 329 10.44 -14.78 -16.62
C GLY A 329 11.91 -14.39 -16.40
N PRO A 330 12.62 -14.04 -17.48
CA PRO A 330 14.07 -13.88 -17.43
C PRO A 330 14.54 -12.63 -16.69
N ASN A 331 15.74 -12.73 -16.10
CA ASN A 331 16.49 -11.61 -15.52
C ASN A 331 15.83 -10.91 -14.32
N TYR A 332 14.91 -11.55 -13.59
CA TYR A 332 14.51 -10.98 -12.29
C TYR A 332 15.66 -11.04 -11.29
N ILE A 333 15.63 -10.13 -10.31
CA ILE A 333 16.58 -10.11 -9.19
C ILE A 333 15.80 -10.01 -7.89
N ILE A 334 16.01 -10.96 -6.99
CA ILE A 334 15.47 -10.94 -5.63
C ILE A 334 16.63 -10.95 -4.66
N ASN A 335 16.74 -9.92 -3.83
CA ASN A 335 17.82 -9.73 -2.88
C ASN A 335 17.26 -9.62 -1.46
N LEU A 336 17.33 -10.71 -0.70
CA LEU A 336 16.94 -10.82 0.70
C LEU A 336 18.19 -10.69 1.57
N LEU A 337 18.67 -9.45 1.75
CA LEU A 337 20.04 -9.17 2.23
C LEU A 337 20.15 -8.87 3.71
N GLY A 338 19.09 -8.34 4.33
CA GLY A 338 19.12 -8.10 5.76
C GLY A 338 18.74 -9.32 6.60
N ASN A 339 18.59 -9.12 7.91
CA ASN A 339 18.24 -10.19 8.85
C ASN A 339 16.74 -10.49 8.77
N ILE A 340 16.38 -11.67 8.26
CA ILE A 340 14.99 -12.08 8.09
C ILE A 340 14.62 -13.21 9.06
N GLN A 341 13.58 -13.00 9.85
CA GLN A 341 13.18 -13.93 10.91
C GLN A 341 11.75 -14.42 10.71
N PHE A 342 11.55 -15.73 10.86
CA PHE A 342 10.24 -16.37 10.87
C PHE A 342 10.06 -17.09 12.20
N PHE A 343 8.99 -16.75 12.92
CA PHE A 343 8.66 -17.31 14.22
C PHE A 343 7.20 -17.78 14.24
N GLN A 344 6.98 -19.05 14.53
CA GLN A 344 5.63 -19.64 14.67
C GLN A 344 4.73 -19.47 13.44
N CYS A 345 5.32 -19.30 12.25
CA CYS A 345 4.55 -19.26 11.01
C CYS A 345 4.07 -20.64 10.58
N LYS A 346 2.86 -20.72 10.01
CA LYS A 346 2.25 -21.97 9.58
C LYS A 346 1.69 -21.91 8.16
N SER A 347 1.95 -22.95 7.38
CA SER A 347 1.26 -23.23 6.12
C SER A 347 0.50 -24.56 6.23
N GLU A 348 -0.71 -24.66 5.67
CA GLU A 348 -1.42 -25.96 5.53
C GLU A 348 -0.99 -26.74 4.27
N SER A 349 0.12 -26.36 3.64
CA SER A 349 0.76 -27.05 2.52
C SER A 349 2.29 -27.03 2.68
N GLU A 350 3.03 -26.18 1.96
CA GLU A 350 4.49 -26.08 1.96
C GLU A 350 5.02 -24.72 2.43
N GLY A 351 6.20 -24.74 3.06
CA GLY A 351 6.89 -23.51 3.45
C GLY A 351 6.22 -22.83 4.63
N GLY A 352 6.30 -23.41 5.83
CA GLY A 352 5.63 -22.87 7.01
C GLY A 352 6.07 -21.43 7.33
N GLY A 353 7.37 -21.16 7.24
CA GLY A 353 7.89 -19.79 7.24
C GLY A 353 7.88 -19.17 5.85
N LEU A 354 8.65 -19.77 4.94
CA LEU A 354 8.94 -19.22 3.61
C LEU A 354 8.73 -20.26 2.51
N TYR A 355 8.10 -19.82 1.43
CA TYR A 355 8.02 -20.56 0.17
C TYR A 355 8.64 -19.73 -0.95
N ILE A 356 9.58 -20.31 -1.71
CA ILE A 356 10.14 -19.69 -2.91
C ILE A 356 9.99 -20.61 -4.11
N PHE A 357 9.40 -20.09 -5.18
CA PHE A 357 9.47 -20.69 -6.52
C PHE A 357 10.15 -19.72 -7.49
N GLY A 358 11.14 -20.20 -8.24
CA GLY A 358 11.86 -19.41 -9.24
C GLY A 358 12.11 -20.17 -10.53
N GLU A 359 11.84 -19.54 -11.67
CA GLU A 359 12.09 -20.13 -13.01
C GLU A 359 12.83 -19.17 -13.96
N LEU A 360 13.32 -19.68 -15.10
CA LEU A 360 13.76 -18.87 -16.26
C LEU A 360 14.92 -17.89 -15.97
N ASP A 361 16.13 -18.37 -15.70
CA ASP A 361 17.37 -17.57 -15.64
C ASP A 361 17.36 -16.33 -14.71
N GLY A 362 16.52 -16.31 -13.69
CA GLY A 362 16.51 -15.25 -12.67
C GLY A 362 17.41 -15.55 -11.47
N GLN A 363 17.72 -14.52 -10.67
CA GLN A 363 18.64 -14.61 -9.54
C GLN A 363 17.96 -14.27 -8.22
N ILE A 364 18.15 -15.15 -7.23
CA ILE A 364 17.71 -14.98 -5.85
C ILE A 364 18.95 -15.03 -4.96
N THR A 365 19.19 -13.97 -4.18
CA THR A 365 20.25 -13.92 -3.17
C THR A 365 19.63 -13.84 -1.80
N ILE A 366 20.03 -14.74 -0.90
CA ILE A 366 19.61 -14.76 0.51
C ILE A 366 20.85 -14.62 1.37
N ASN A 367 20.83 -13.69 2.31
CA ASN A 367 21.90 -13.54 3.29
C ASN A 367 21.58 -14.32 4.57
N ASP A 368 21.19 -13.65 5.66
CA ASP A 368 20.95 -14.27 6.96
C ASP A 368 19.44 -14.49 7.20
N MET A 369 19.06 -15.70 7.61
CA MET A 369 17.66 -16.04 7.87
C MET A 369 17.49 -17.04 9.01
N SER A 370 16.50 -16.82 9.87
CA SER A 370 16.19 -17.73 10.97
C SER A 370 14.73 -18.19 10.94
N PHE A 371 14.52 -19.48 11.16
CA PHE A 371 13.21 -20.10 11.28
C PHE A 371 13.09 -20.77 12.64
N THR A 372 12.07 -20.41 13.41
CA THR A 372 11.83 -20.98 14.74
C THR A 372 10.37 -21.34 14.87
N ASP A 373 10.08 -22.58 15.27
CA ASP A 373 8.72 -23.11 15.46
C ASP A 373 7.82 -23.03 14.20
N CYS A 374 8.40 -22.87 13.01
CA CYS A 374 7.65 -22.83 11.75
C CYS A 374 7.18 -24.22 11.32
N ASN A 375 5.93 -24.34 10.87
CA ASN A 375 5.35 -25.65 10.53
C ASN A 375 4.63 -25.64 9.18
N SER A 376 4.77 -26.73 8.44
CA SER A 376 3.97 -27.02 7.25
C SER A 376 3.28 -28.38 7.38
N THR A 377 2.32 -28.70 6.51
CA THR A 377 1.69 -30.03 6.50
C THR A 377 2.42 -31.01 5.60
N GLN A 378 3.05 -30.54 4.50
CA GLN A 378 3.69 -31.36 3.47
C GLN A 378 5.23 -31.22 3.49
N TYR A 379 5.77 -30.14 2.92
CA TYR A 379 7.21 -29.96 2.70
C TYR A 379 7.74 -28.65 3.29
N GLY A 380 8.99 -28.63 3.74
CA GLY A 380 9.68 -27.39 4.13
C GLY A 380 9.01 -26.68 5.32
N GLY A 381 9.01 -27.27 6.51
CA GLY A 381 8.32 -26.68 7.68
C GLY A 381 8.80 -25.26 8.00
N GLY A 382 10.10 -25.00 7.90
CA GLY A 382 10.65 -23.64 7.88
C GLY A 382 10.63 -23.03 6.48
N PHE A 383 11.33 -23.67 5.55
CA PHE A 383 11.60 -23.11 4.23
C PHE A 383 11.42 -24.16 3.12
N TYR A 384 10.58 -23.85 2.15
CA TYR A 384 10.48 -24.58 0.88
C TYR A 384 11.08 -23.75 -0.26
N SER A 385 11.94 -24.36 -1.08
CA SER A 385 12.36 -23.75 -2.35
C SER A 385 12.34 -24.72 -3.52
N TYR A 386 11.80 -24.28 -4.64
CA TYR A 386 11.86 -24.96 -5.93
C TYR A 386 12.39 -24.04 -7.03
N LEU A 387 13.50 -24.42 -7.66
CA LEU A 387 14.05 -23.72 -8.82
C LEU A 387 14.00 -24.58 -10.08
N ASP A 388 13.53 -23.99 -11.18
CA ASP A 388 13.39 -24.66 -12.48
C ASP A 388 14.07 -23.83 -13.59
N SER A 389 14.44 -24.49 -14.69
CA SER A 389 14.70 -23.87 -16.00
C SER A 389 15.63 -22.65 -15.92
N GLY A 390 16.79 -22.80 -15.29
CA GLY A 390 17.81 -21.76 -15.18
C GLY A 390 17.70 -20.83 -13.96
N GLY A 391 16.63 -20.93 -13.17
CA GLY A 391 16.48 -20.17 -11.92
C GLY A 391 17.63 -20.48 -10.94
N GLN A 392 18.21 -19.43 -10.34
CA GLN A 392 19.35 -19.55 -9.44
C GLN A 392 19.05 -18.95 -8.07
N MET A 393 19.40 -19.68 -7.00
CA MET A 393 19.41 -19.17 -5.64
C MET A 393 20.79 -19.31 -5.04
N THR A 394 21.31 -18.22 -4.48
CA THR A 394 22.56 -18.20 -3.73
C THR A 394 22.29 -17.80 -2.28
N ILE A 395 22.69 -18.67 -1.35
CA ILE A 395 22.66 -18.40 0.09
C ILE A 395 24.07 -18.01 0.52
N THR A 396 24.25 -16.77 0.96
CA THR A 396 25.56 -16.19 1.33
C THR A 396 25.78 -16.09 2.82
N GLY A 397 24.71 -15.96 3.61
CA GLY A 397 24.75 -15.85 5.06
C GLY A 397 24.32 -17.13 5.77
N GLU A 398 24.11 -17.03 7.09
CA GLU A 398 23.72 -18.15 7.95
C GLU A 398 22.22 -18.40 7.88
N ILE A 399 21.81 -19.66 7.70
CA ILE A 399 20.41 -20.08 7.75
C ILE A 399 20.18 -21.05 8.90
N THR A 400 19.40 -20.63 9.90
CA THR A 400 19.14 -21.44 11.10
C THR A 400 17.71 -21.95 11.13
N PHE A 401 17.54 -23.21 11.55
CA PHE A 401 16.23 -23.83 11.77
C PHE A 401 16.16 -24.39 13.19
N ASP A 402 15.18 -23.94 13.98
CA ASP A 402 14.91 -24.42 15.32
C ASP A 402 13.45 -24.89 15.45
N ASN A 403 13.27 -26.16 15.83
CA ASN A 403 11.97 -26.78 16.04
C ASN A 403 10.94 -26.66 14.88
N CYS A 404 11.41 -26.56 13.62
CA CYS A 404 10.54 -26.57 12.46
C CYS A 404 10.08 -27.99 12.07
N ARG A 405 8.82 -28.15 11.63
CA ARG A 405 8.22 -29.49 11.39
C ARG A 405 7.31 -29.54 10.16
N CYS A 406 7.20 -30.73 9.58
CA CYS A 406 6.12 -31.09 8.66
C CYS A 406 5.19 -32.10 9.37
N THR A 407 3.90 -31.82 9.51
CA THR A 407 3.05 -32.51 10.51
C THR A 407 2.08 -33.57 9.99
N GLU A 408 1.88 -33.75 8.68
CA GLU A 408 1.10 -34.89 8.16
C GLU A 408 1.91 -36.19 7.99
N ALA A 409 1.21 -37.33 7.81
CA ALA A 409 1.78 -38.66 8.03
C ALA A 409 2.35 -39.36 6.78
N ASN A 410 2.12 -38.84 5.57
CA ASN A 410 2.52 -39.49 4.32
C ASN A 410 3.36 -38.51 3.46
N ASP A 411 4.54 -38.96 3.02
CA ASP A 411 5.44 -38.25 2.10
C ASP A 411 5.93 -36.86 2.56
N ASN A 412 6.21 -36.69 3.86
CA ASN A 412 6.73 -35.41 4.38
C ASN A 412 8.25 -35.33 4.34
N TYR A 413 8.79 -34.34 3.62
CA TYR A 413 10.23 -34.09 3.50
C TYR A 413 10.61 -32.69 3.99
N GLY A 414 11.70 -32.59 4.75
CA GLY A 414 12.33 -31.32 5.07
C GLY A 414 11.64 -30.49 6.16
N GLY A 415 11.55 -31.01 7.40
CA GLY A 415 10.95 -30.28 8.53
C GLY A 415 11.55 -28.88 8.75
N GLY A 416 12.87 -28.73 8.59
CA GLY A 416 13.52 -27.42 8.49
C GLY A 416 13.41 -26.85 7.08
N GLN A 417 14.02 -27.53 6.11
CA GLN A 417 14.12 -27.07 4.73
C GLN A 417 13.84 -28.18 3.72
N TYR A 418 13.12 -27.85 2.66
CA TYR A 418 12.99 -28.64 1.44
C TYR A 418 13.59 -27.87 0.26
N LEU A 419 14.48 -28.51 -0.50
CA LEU A 419 15.17 -27.91 -1.65
C LEU A 419 14.95 -28.80 -2.88
N GLU A 420 14.48 -28.19 -3.97
CA GLU A 420 14.39 -28.83 -5.27
C GLU A 420 14.97 -27.92 -6.35
N ALA A 421 15.83 -28.49 -7.19
CA ALA A 421 16.36 -27.84 -8.38
C ALA A 421 16.15 -28.80 -9.55
N SER A 422 15.41 -28.36 -10.57
CA SER A 422 15.07 -29.15 -11.75
C SER A 422 15.23 -28.34 -13.04
N GLY A 423 14.97 -28.97 -14.19
CA GLY A 423 15.19 -28.37 -15.51
C GLY A 423 16.67 -28.22 -15.88
N SER A 424 16.94 -27.71 -17.09
CA SER A 424 18.30 -27.34 -17.47
C SER A 424 18.73 -26.10 -16.68
N ASP A 425 19.94 -26.13 -16.12
CA ASP A 425 20.63 -24.99 -15.50
C ASP A 425 20.00 -24.41 -14.20
N GLY A 426 18.97 -25.05 -13.64
CA GLY A 426 18.48 -24.72 -12.28
C GLY A 426 19.55 -24.99 -11.22
N LEU A 427 19.85 -24.00 -10.36
CA LEU A 427 21.00 -24.07 -9.43
C LEU A 427 20.68 -23.47 -8.06
N ILE A 428 20.95 -24.26 -7.01
CA ILE A 428 20.98 -23.77 -5.62
C ILE A 428 22.43 -23.83 -5.14
N ASN A 429 22.98 -22.69 -4.76
CA ASN A 429 24.35 -22.57 -4.25
C ASN A 429 24.34 -22.09 -2.80
N ILE A 430 24.83 -22.91 -1.89
CA ILE A 430 24.95 -22.57 -0.47
C ILE A 430 26.42 -22.31 -0.19
N THR A 431 26.75 -21.05 0.10
CA THR A 431 28.12 -20.57 0.33
C THR A 431 28.32 -19.98 1.73
N GLY A 432 27.22 -19.65 2.41
CA GLY A 432 27.19 -19.32 3.84
C GLY A 432 27.32 -20.56 4.73
N ASN A 433 27.45 -20.34 6.04
CA ASN A 433 27.62 -21.40 7.05
C ASN A 433 26.29 -21.93 7.60
#